data_AF-A0A9E5N5J3-F1
#
_entry.id   AF-A0A9E5N5J3-F1
#
_cell.length_a   1.000
_cell.length_b   1.000
_cell.length_c   1.000
_cell.angle_alpha   90.00
_cell.angle_beta   90.00
_cell.angle_gamma   90.00
#
_symmetry.space_group_name_H-M   'P 1'
#
loop_
_entity.id
_entity.type
_entity.pdbx_description
1 polymer ?
#
loop_
_entity_poly.entity_id
_entity_poly.type
_entity_poly.pdbx_seq_one_letter_code
_entity_poly.pdbx_strand_id
1 'polypeptide(L)' 'QVETGAKVQVPLFINTGDTIRVDTQTGKYIERV' A
#
# COMPACT_ATOMS: atom_id res chain seq x y z
N GLN A 1 -6.62 -3.67 4.12
CA GLN A 1 -6.08 -3.39 5.46
C GLN A 1 -4.65 -3.90 5.45
N VAL A 2 -3.65 -3.04 5.64
CA VAL A 2 -2.28 -3.56 5.78
C VAL A 2 -2.17 -4.28 7.11
N GLU A 3 -1.23 -5.22 7.24
CA GLU A 3 -1.03 -6.01 8.46
C GLU A 3 -0.83 -5.13 9.71
N THR A 4 -0.37 -3.89 9.54
CA THR A 4 -0.18 -2.91 10.60
C THR A 4 -1.44 -2.13 10.99
N GLY A 5 -2.59 -2.39 10.37
CA GLY A 5 -3.86 -1.70 10.66
C GLY A 5 -4.03 -0.32 9.99
N ALA A 6 -3.03 0.17 9.25
CA ALA A 6 -3.15 1.41 8.49
C ALA A 6 -4.11 1.25 7.28
N LYS A 7 -4.86 2.32 6.98
CA LYS A 7 -5.71 2.41 5.79
C LYS A 7 -4.96 3.19 4.71
N VAL A 8 -4.32 2.48 3.79
CA VAL A 8 -3.59 3.04 2.65
C VAL A 8 -4.47 2.97 1.41
N GLN A 9 -4.58 4.07 0.67
CA GLN A 9 -5.28 4.08 -0.61
C GLN A 9 -4.36 3.51 -1.69
N VAL A 10 -4.71 2.33 -2.21
CA VAL A 10 -3.97 1.64 -3.26
C VAL A 10 -4.76 1.64 -4.57
N PRO A 11 -4.10 1.66 -5.73
CA PRO A 11 -4.78 1.57 -7.01
C PRO A 11 -5.52 0.23 -7.21
N LEU A 12 -6.56 0.24 -8.04
CA LEU A 12 -7.45 -0.92 -8.29
C LEU A 12 -6.76 -2.15 -8.93
N PHE A 13 -5.52 -2.02 -9.41
CA PHE A 13 -4.75 -3.10 -10.03
C PHE A 13 -3.81 -3.86 -9.06
N ILE A 14 -3.79 -3.48 -7.77
CA ILE A 14 -3.02 -4.15 -6.74
C ILE A 14 -3.83 -5.32 -6.17
N ASN A 15 -3.22 -6.51 -6.15
CA ASN A 15 -3.83 -7.72 -5.62
C ASN A 15 -3.33 -8.01 -4.19
N THR A 16 -4.10 -8.77 -3.42
CA THR A 16 -3.68 -9.24 -2.09
C THR A 16 -2.47 -10.18 -2.23
N GLY A 17 -1.40 -9.91 -1.46
CA GLY A 17 -0.13 -10.64 -1.53
C GLY A 17 0.95 -9.94 -2.37
N ASP A 18 0.61 -8.87 -3.07
CA ASP A 18 1.58 -8.04 -3.79
C ASP A 18 2.38 -7.15 -2.83
N THR A 19 3.69 -7.06 -3.03
CA THR A 19 4.56 -6.23 -2.19
C THR A 19 4.63 -4.82 -2.76
N ILE A 20 4.01 -3.88 -2.06
CA ILE A 20 3.98 -2.47 -2.46
C ILE A 20 4.78 -1.63 -1.47
N ARG A 21 5.47 -0.62 -1.99
CA ARG A 21 6.17 0.36 -1.16
C ARG A 21 5.26 1.55 -0.93
N VAL A 22 4.98 1.83 0.34
CA VAL A 22 4.07 2.89 0.78
C VAL A 22 4.83 3.89 1.64
N ASP A 23 4.57 5.17 1.43
CA ASP A 23 5.08 6.25 2.25
C ASP A 23 4.31 6.28 3.57
N THR A 24 5.00 6.04 4.68
CA THR A 24 4.37 5.93 6.00
C THR A 24 4.05 7.28 6.64
N GLN A 25 4.62 8.38 6.13
CA GLN A 25 4.35 9.73 6.61
C GLN A 25 3.08 10.32 5.99
N THR A 26 2.84 10.04 4.71
CA THR A 26 1.70 10.55 3.94
C THR A 26 0.63 9.51 3.65
N GLY A 27 0.90 8.23 3.90
CA GLY A 27 -0.01 7.12 3.58
C GLY A 27 -0.21 6.92 2.08
N LYS A 28 0.68 7.46 1.24
CA LYS A 28 0.58 7.37 -0.21
C LYS A 28 1.37 6.18 -0.73
N TYR A 29 0.81 5.53 -1.74
CA TYR A 29 1.52 4.53 -2.54
C TYR A 29 2.69 5.19 -3.29
N ILE A 30 3.87 4.58 -3.26
CA ILE A 30 5.05 5.04 -3.99
C ILE A 30 5.21 4.18 -5.25
N GLU A 31 5.55 2.90 -5.10
CA GLU A 31 5.91 2.01 -6.21
C GLU A 31 5.61 0.52 -5.90
N ARG A 32 5.53 -0.30 -6.95
CA ARG A 32 5.39 -1.77 -6.89
C ARG A 32 6.76 -2.39 -7.14
N VAL A 33 7.15 -3.37 -6.32
CA VAL A 33 8.44 -4.09 -6.44
C VAL A 33 8.19 -5.53 -6.88
#